data_AF-A0A415JHD0-F1
#
_entry.id   AF-A0A415JHD0-F1
#
_cell.length_a   1.000
_cell.length_b   1.000
_cell.length_c   1.000
_cell.angle_alpha   90.00
_cell.angle_beta   90.00
_cell.angle_gamma   90.00
#
_symmetry.space_group_name_H-M   'P 1'
#
loop_
_entity.id
_entity.type
_entity.pdbx_description
1 polymer ?
#
loop_
_entity_poly.entity_id
_entity_poly.type
_entity_poly.pdbx_seq_one_letter_code
_entity_poly.pdbx_strand_id
1 'polypeptide(L)'
;MHAATQNLRGGVSPRSTHLRGQSIIEYVLIIAVIGLVVVFAGPGVAGAIRNQFNLVGNTVNSGISGGTEGGGASGSGSAGADSATVQAAVAKDAKDWTLDEQKAVAEDIAAKGEASPAYAKAKAA
;
A
#
# COMPACT_ATOMS: atom_id res chain seq x y z
N MET A 1 -30.05 -19.97 45.68
CA MET A 1 -28.62 -19.65 45.83
C MET A 1 -27.81 -20.88 45.43
N HIS A 2 -27.17 -20.87 44.27
CA HIS A 2 -26.22 -21.91 43.86
C HIS A 2 -24.97 -21.22 43.33
N ALA A 3 -23.87 -21.43 44.05
CA ALA A 3 -22.54 -20.92 43.70
C ALA A 3 -21.93 -21.83 42.63
N ALA A 4 -21.61 -21.26 41.47
CA ALA A 4 -20.71 -21.86 40.50
C ALA A 4 -19.34 -21.18 40.65
N THR A 5 -18.38 -21.93 41.17
CA THR A 5 -16.98 -21.52 41.27
C THR A 5 -16.37 -21.48 39.87
N GLN A 6 -16.24 -20.28 39.30
CA GLN A 6 -15.40 -20.04 38.13
C GLN A 6 -13.94 -20.22 38.54
N ASN A 7 -13.31 -21.32 38.11
CA ASN A 7 -11.87 -21.52 38.23
C ASN A 7 -11.13 -20.61 37.25
N LEU A 8 -10.99 -19.34 37.63
CA LEU A 8 -10.00 -18.42 37.07
C LEU A 8 -8.63 -18.82 37.60
N ARG A 9 -7.83 -19.49 36.76
CA ARG A 9 -6.34 -19.56 36.77
C ARG A 9 -5.89 -20.87 36.13
N GLY A 10 -6.05 -20.95 34.81
CA GLY A 10 -5.18 -21.77 33.97
C GLY A 10 -3.78 -21.17 34.00
N GLY A 11 -3.07 -21.39 35.10
CA GLY A 11 -1.65 -21.07 35.20
C GLY A 11 -0.90 -21.97 34.25
N VAL A 12 -0.45 -21.42 33.11
CA VAL A 12 0.73 -21.95 32.44
C VAL A 12 1.86 -21.74 33.44
N SER A 13 2.10 -22.73 34.29
CA SER A 13 3.24 -22.73 35.20
C SER A 13 4.47 -22.86 34.31
N PRO A 14 5.30 -21.81 34.14
CA PRO A 14 6.56 -21.95 33.46
C PRO A 14 7.45 -22.65 34.47
N ARG A 15 7.38 -23.98 34.47
CA ARG A 15 8.13 -24.80 35.41
C ARG A 15 9.57 -24.80 34.91
N SER A 16 10.28 -23.74 35.28
CA SER A 16 11.73 -23.64 35.30
C SER A 16 12.42 -23.77 33.93
N THR A 17 12.44 -22.70 33.13
CA THR A 17 13.66 -22.38 32.38
C THR A 17 14.65 -21.87 33.42
N HIS A 18 15.40 -22.80 34.00
CA HIS A 18 16.35 -22.51 35.06
C HIS A 18 17.33 -21.48 34.52
N LEU A 19 17.32 -20.27 35.08
CA LEU A 19 18.22 -19.17 34.76
C LEU A 19 19.63 -19.50 35.28
N ARG A 20 20.26 -20.52 34.68
CA ARG A 20 21.68 -20.88 34.80
C ARG A 20 22.15 -21.18 33.39
N GLY A 21 22.56 -20.11 32.71
CA GLY A 21 22.82 -20.11 31.28
C GLY A 21 23.92 -21.07 30.81
N GLN A 22 23.84 -21.38 29.52
CA GLN A 22 24.97 -21.76 28.65
C GLN A 22 25.32 -23.26 28.57
N SER A 23 24.36 -24.16 28.59
CA SER A 23 24.62 -25.54 28.12
C SER A 23 24.49 -25.60 26.59
N ILE A 24 25.54 -26.06 25.88
CA ILE A 24 25.55 -26.22 24.40
C ILE A 24 24.31 -26.98 23.90
N ILE A 25 23.84 -27.96 24.69
CA ILE A 25 22.66 -28.76 24.40
C ILE A 25 21.41 -27.91 24.25
N GLU A 26 21.23 -26.86 25.06
CA GLU A 26 20.04 -26.00 25.00
C GLU A 26 20.02 -25.17 23.71
N TYR A 27 21.15 -24.56 23.34
CA TYR A 27 21.26 -23.84 22.06
C TYR A 27 21.04 -24.76 20.87
N VAL A 28 21.61 -25.97 20.89
CA VAL A 28 21.41 -26.99 19.86
C VAL A 28 19.95 -27.39 19.76
N LEU A 29 19.26 -27.57 20.88
CA LEU A 29 17.83 -27.89 20.88
C LEU A 29 16.97 -26.73 20.37
N ILE A 30 17.29 -25.49 20.73
CA ILE A 30 16.57 -24.31 20.23
C ILE A 30 16.72 -24.19 18.72
N ILE A 31 17.94 -24.24 18.17
CA ILE A 31 18.15 -24.14 16.72
C ILE A 31 17.55 -25.34 15.98
N ALA A 32 17.57 -26.54 16.57
CA ALA A 32 16.96 -27.73 15.98
C ALA A 32 15.44 -27.59 15.89
N VAL A 33 14.78 -27.09 16.95
CA VAL A 33 13.33 -26.86 16.95
C VAL A 33 12.96 -25.73 15.98
N ILE A 34 13.70 -24.62 15.96
CA ILE A 34 13.45 -23.52 15.01
C ILE A 34 13.63 -24.02 13.56
N GLY A 35 14.72 -24.75 13.28
CA GLY A 35 14.98 -25.33 11.97
C GLY A 35 13.86 -26.30 11.55
N LEU A 36 13.39 -27.14 12.48
CA LEU A 36 12.27 -28.04 12.25
C LEU A 36 11.00 -27.26 11.87
N VAL A 37 10.67 -26.20 12.62
CA VAL A 37 9.49 -25.36 12.33
C VAL A 37 9.60 -24.72 10.95
N VAL A 38 10.75 -24.17 10.59
CA VAL A 38 10.97 -23.53 9.28
C VAL A 38 10.80 -24.52 8.13
N VAL A 39 11.30 -25.75 8.25
CA VAL A 39 11.19 -26.75 7.16
C VAL A 39 9.75 -27.23 6.95
N PHE A 40 8.98 -27.42 8.02
CA PHE A 40 7.59 -27.90 7.92
C PHE A 40 6.60 -26.79 7.58
N ALA A 41 6.70 -25.62 8.20
CA ALA A 41 5.78 -24.51 7.97
C ALA A 41 6.19 -23.61 6.79
N GLY A 42 7.48 -23.55 6.48
CA GLY A 42 8.07 -22.65 5.49
C GLY A 42 7.40 -22.71 4.11
N PRO A 43 7.20 -23.89 3.49
CA PRO A 43 6.60 -23.98 2.16
C PRO A 43 5.18 -23.39 2.09
N GLY A 44 4.32 -23.71 3.06
CA GLY A 44 2.93 -23.22 3.11
C GLY A 44 2.86 -21.73 3.39
N VAL A 45 3.64 -21.25 4.35
CA VAL A 45 3.72 -19.82 4.71
C VAL A 45 4.28 -19.00 3.54
N ALA A 46 5.33 -19.49 2.87
CA ALA A 46 5.90 -18.82 1.70
C ALA A 46 4.91 -18.74 0.53
N GLY A 47 4.14 -19.80 0.27
CA GLY A 47 3.10 -19.79 -0.76
C GLY A 47 1.99 -18.78 -0.47
N ALA A 48 1.50 -18.74 0.77
CA ALA A 48 0.47 -17.79 1.20
C ALA A 48 0.98 -16.33 1.12
N ILE A 49 2.20 -16.06 1.59
CA ILE A 49 2.82 -14.73 1.51
C ILE A 49 2.96 -14.30 0.05
N ARG A 50 3.46 -15.17 -0.84
CA ARG A 50 3.58 -14.85 -2.28
C ARG A 50 2.23 -14.53 -2.90
N ASN A 51 1.18 -15.29 -2.58
CA ASN A 51 -0.15 -15.03 -3.11
C ASN A 51 -0.71 -13.68 -2.64
N GLN A 52 -0.53 -13.35 -1.36
CA GLN A 52 -0.92 -12.04 -0.81
C GLN A 52 -0.11 -10.91 -1.45
N PHE A 53 1.20 -11.10 -1.63
CA PHE A 53 2.06 -10.10 -2.24
C PHE A 53 1.75 -9.90 -3.73
N ASN A 54 1.34 -10.95 -4.45
CA ASN A 54 0.87 -10.83 -5.83
C ASN A 54 -0.44 -10.04 -5.92
N LEU A 55 -1.36 -10.23 -4.97
CA LEU A 55 -2.60 -9.43 -4.91
C LEU A 55 -2.33 -7.95 -4.63
N VAL A 56 -1.48 -7.67 -3.64
CA VAL A 56 -1.07 -6.29 -3.31
C VAL A 56 -0.30 -5.67 -4.46
N GLY A 57 0.64 -6.40 -5.06
CA GLY A 57 1.42 -5.95 -6.20
C GLY A 57 0.55 -5.62 -7.41
N ASN A 58 -0.41 -6.49 -7.75
CA ASN A 58 -1.38 -6.20 -8.80
C ASN A 58 -2.25 -4.99 -8.45
N THR A 59 -2.66 -4.83 -7.19
CA THR A 59 -3.47 -3.66 -6.77
C THR A 59 -2.69 -2.35 -6.90
N VAL A 60 -1.43 -2.33 -6.50
CA VAL A 60 -0.57 -1.14 -6.62
C VAL A 60 -0.26 -0.84 -8.09
N ASN A 61 0.06 -1.86 -8.89
CA ASN A 61 0.30 -1.72 -10.33
C ASN A 61 -0.96 -1.31 -11.10
N SER A 62 -2.13 -1.82 -10.71
CA SER A 62 -3.42 -1.41 -11.27
C SER A 62 -3.96 -0.14 -10.61
N GLY A 63 -3.38 0.37 -9.53
CA GLY A 63 -3.73 1.68 -8.96
C GLY A 63 -3.06 2.82 -9.71
N ILE A 64 -1.83 2.61 -10.20
CA ILE A 64 -1.20 3.52 -11.17
C ILE A 64 -1.86 3.42 -12.56
N SER A 65 -2.41 2.25 -12.94
CA SER A 65 -3.23 2.11 -14.16
C SER A 65 -4.72 2.48 -13.97
N GLY A 66 -5.23 2.45 -12.74
CA GLY A 66 -6.63 2.65 -12.37
C GLY A 66 -6.98 4.11 -12.08
N GLY A 67 -6.00 5.01 -12.11
CA GLY A 67 -6.25 6.44 -12.29
C GLY A 67 -6.94 6.78 -13.61
N THR A 68 -7.07 5.82 -14.53
CA THR A 68 -7.66 6.03 -15.86
C THR A 68 -8.92 5.19 -16.13
N GLU A 69 -9.24 4.18 -15.31
CA GLU A 69 -10.26 3.18 -15.68
C GLU A 69 -11.22 2.87 -14.53
N GLY A 70 -12.25 3.72 -14.36
CA GLY A 70 -13.50 3.31 -13.71
C GLY A 70 -14.18 4.37 -12.86
N GLY A 71 -14.84 5.35 -13.48
CA GLY A 71 -15.81 6.19 -12.75
C GLY A 71 -16.18 7.53 -13.38
N GLY A 72 -16.82 7.51 -14.54
CA GLY A 72 -17.82 8.53 -14.91
C GLY A 72 -17.34 9.96 -15.14
N ALA A 73 -16.83 10.23 -16.33
CA ALA A 73 -17.20 11.44 -17.07
C ALA A 73 -17.34 11.08 -18.54
N SER A 74 -18.56 10.72 -18.93
CA SER A 74 -19.01 10.85 -20.32
C SER A 74 -18.86 12.32 -20.72
N GLY A 75 -17.72 12.65 -21.30
CA GLY A 75 -17.39 13.95 -21.85
C GLY A 75 -16.65 13.75 -23.15
N SER A 76 -17.42 13.58 -24.22
CA SER A 76 -16.96 13.66 -25.60
C SER A 76 -15.99 14.83 -25.78
N GLY A 77 -14.82 14.57 -26.35
CA GLY A 77 -13.89 15.66 -26.63
C GLY A 77 -12.63 15.21 -27.33
N SER A 78 -12.77 14.80 -28.59
CA SER A 78 -11.68 15.01 -29.53
C SER A 78 -11.33 16.51 -29.55
N ALA A 79 -10.22 16.88 -28.93
CA ALA A 79 -9.55 18.16 -29.11
C ALA A 79 -8.06 17.84 -28.96
N GLY A 80 -7.31 17.52 -30.02
CA GLY A 80 -7.26 18.33 -31.22
C GLY A 80 -6.81 19.74 -30.82
N ALA A 81 -5.51 19.88 -30.53
CA ALA A 81 -4.81 21.03 -29.94
C ALA A 81 -5.14 21.26 -28.44
N ASP A 82 -4.10 21.41 -27.62
CA ASP A 82 -4.14 21.53 -26.15
C ASP A 82 -5.36 22.33 -25.65
N SER A 83 -6.19 21.73 -24.79
CA SER A 83 -7.44 22.30 -24.27
C SER A 83 -7.32 23.81 -24.02
N ALA A 84 -8.20 24.61 -24.64
CA ALA A 84 -8.17 26.07 -24.54
C ALA A 84 -8.14 26.57 -23.08
N THR A 85 -8.74 25.80 -22.17
CA THR A 85 -8.74 26.05 -20.72
C THR A 85 -7.35 25.89 -20.11
N VAL A 86 -6.57 24.89 -20.55
CA VAL A 86 -5.17 24.70 -20.13
C VAL A 86 -4.30 25.83 -20.68
N GLN A 87 -4.49 26.24 -21.92
CA GLN A 87 -3.76 27.39 -22.49
C GLN A 87 -4.07 28.69 -21.76
N ALA A 88 -5.33 28.94 -21.40
CA ALA A 88 -5.74 30.08 -20.60
C ALA A 88 -5.11 30.06 -19.19
N ALA A 89 -5.03 28.88 -18.56
CA ALA A 89 -4.36 28.70 -17.27
C ALA A 89 -2.85 28.95 -17.38
N VAL A 90 -2.20 28.46 -18.44
CA VAL A 90 -0.76 28.67 -18.70
C VAL A 90 -0.43 30.16 -18.87
N ALA A 91 -1.36 30.99 -19.36
CA ALA A 91 -1.15 32.42 -19.51
C ALA A 91 -1.24 33.22 -18.19
N LYS A 92 -1.75 32.64 -17.10
CA LYS A 92 -1.97 33.29 -15.79
C LYS A 92 -1.03 32.73 -14.73
N ASP A 93 -0.91 33.38 -13.57
CA ASP A 93 -0.22 32.78 -12.42
C ASP A 93 -1.07 31.67 -11.79
N ALA A 94 -0.43 30.66 -11.21
CA ALA A 94 -1.14 29.49 -10.68
C ALA A 94 -2.10 29.84 -9.52
N LYS A 95 -1.76 30.86 -8.74
CA LYS A 95 -2.62 31.41 -7.67
C LYS A 95 -3.94 32.00 -8.19
N ASP A 96 -4.01 32.36 -9.47
CA ASP A 96 -5.16 33.02 -10.10
C ASP A 96 -6.00 32.02 -10.93
N TRP A 97 -5.71 30.72 -10.83
CA TRP A 97 -6.49 29.69 -11.51
C TRP A 97 -7.86 29.50 -10.86
N THR A 98 -8.88 29.51 -11.71
CA THR A 98 -10.23 29.07 -11.36
C THR A 98 -10.28 27.55 -11.13
N LEU A 99 -11.34 27.07 -10.47
CA LEU A 99 -11.50 25.63 -10.19
C LEU A 99 -11.57 24.79 -11.48
N ASP A 100 -12.21 25.33 -12.52
CA ASP A 100 -12.30 24.69 -13.83
C ASP A 100 -10.92 24.61 -14.52
N GLU A 101 -10.12 25.66 -14.39
CA GLU A 101 -8.73 25.68 -14.89
C GLU A 101 -7.85 24.70 -14.12
N GLN A 102 -7.96 24.63 -12.79
CA GLN A 102 -7.23 23.64 -11.98
C GLN A 102 -7.60 22.21 -12.37
N LYS A 103 -8.89 21.93 -12.57
CA LYS A 103 -9.37 20.62 -13.02
C LYS A 103 -8.80 20.27 -14.40
N ALA A 104 -8.86 21.20 -15.34
CA ALA A 104 -8.33 20.99 -16.69
C ALA A 104 -6.80 20.79 -16.68
N VAL A 105 -6.05 21.55 -15.89
CA VAL A 105 -4.60 21.39 -15.73
C VAL A 105 -4.26 20.04 -15.08
N ALA A 106 -5.01 19.62 -14.06
CA ALA A 106 -4.80 18.31 -13.43
C ALA A 106 -5.06 17.15 -14.39
N GLU A 107 -6.14 17.22 -15.19
CA GLU A 107 -6.45 16.23 -16.22
C GLU A 107 -5.37 16.20 -17.32
N ASP A 108 -4.87 17.37 -17.75
CA ASP A 108 -3.82 17.47 -18.76
C ASP A 108 -2.47 16.93 -18.25
N ILE A 109 -2.10 17.20 -17.00
CA ILE A 109 -0.90 16.64 -16.36
C ILE A 109 -1.07 15.13 -16.12
N ALA A 110 -2.25 14.65 -15.76
CA ALA A 110 -2.49 13.21 -15.62
C ALA A 110 -2.32 12.47 -16.96
N ALA A 111 -2.75 13.09 -18.07
CA ALA A 111 -2.65 12.53 -19.41
C ALA A 111 -1.24 12.64 -20.03
N LYS A 112 -0.54 13.77 -19.82
CA LYS A 112 0.73 14.10 -20.50
C LYS A 112 1.96 14.04 -19.58
N GLY A 113 1.77 13.95 -18.27
CA GLY A 113 2.85 14.01 -17.30
C GLY A 113 3.67 15.30 -17.40
N GLU A 114 4.99 15.17 -17.35
CA GLU A 114 5.92 16.31 -17.45
C GLU A 114 5.92 16.98 -18.82
N ALA A 115 5.32 16.36 -19.84
CA ALA A 115 5.15 16.96 -21.16
C ALA A 115 3.98 17.97 -21.21
N SER A 116 3.18 18.07 -20.15
CA SER A 116 2.13 19.09 -20.07
C SER A 116 2.74 20.50 -20.03
N PRO A 117 2.25 21.45 -20.84
CA PRO A 117 2.71 22.84 -20.82
C PRO A 117 2.43 23.55 -19.48
N ALA A 118 1.48 23.04 -18.69
CA ALA A 118 1.15 23.57 -17.38
C ALA A 118 1.99 22.99 -16.23
N TYR A 119 2.74 21.91 -16.46
CA TYR A 119 3.44 21.16 -15.40
C TYR A 119 4.42 22.02 -14.60
N ALA A 120 5.31 22.75 -15.28
CA ALA A 120 6.30 23.59 -14.60
C ALA A 120 5.65 24.68 -13.73
N LYS A 121 4.54 25.23 -14.19
CA LYS A 121 3.79 26.26 -13.47
C LYS A 121 3.01 25.67 -12.29
N ALA A 122 2.36 24.53 -12.46
CA ALA A 122 1.68 23.82 -11.39
C ALA A 122 2.64 23.36 -10.29
N LYS A 123 3.86 22.97 -10.65
CA LYS A 123 4.91 22.56 -9.70
C LYS A 123 5.49 23.71 -8.89
N ALA A 124 5.44 24.93 -9.43
CA ALA A 124 5.98 26.14 -8.79
C ALA A 124 4.93 26.90 -7.95
N ALA A 125 3.67 26.46 -8.00
CA ALA A 125 2.54 27.00 -7.23
C ALA A 125 2.60 26.59 -5.76
#